data_AF-A0A7S2B1X9-F1
#
_entry.id   AF-A0A7S2B1X9-F1
#
_cell.length_a   1.000
_cell.length_b   1.000
_cell.length_c   1.000
_cell.angle_alpha   90.00
_cell.angle_beta   90.00
_cell.angle_gamma   90.00
#
_symmetry.space_group_name_H-M   'P 1'
#
loop_
_entity.id
_entity.type
_entity.pdbx_description
1 polymer ?
#
loop_
_entity_poly.entity_id
_entity_poly.type
_entity_poly.pdbx_seq_one_letter_code
_entity_poly.pdbx_strand_id
1 'polypeptide(L)'
;NVPCECEFEQKITLGGPADTGVRVDATLHNHRSDTTDYGARSQELPAVYSNGPYYRLLTTEGGELKEYNAGWDSSNSFPWVPGAFTADENWAALVDESGWGMGVVNLDTTDFIGGFSGEKGSGGPYDAPTGYVAPVMNLALPANTTYEYTFFLVL
;
A
#
# COMPACT_ATOMS: atom_id res chain seq x y z
N ASN A 1 -16.98 -18.36 9.31
CA ASN A 1 -16.03 -17.84 8.32
C ASN A 1 -15.96 -18.78 7.13
N VAL A 2 -16.50 -18.36 5.98
CA VAL A 2 -16.25 -18.98 4.68
C VAL A 2 -15.24 -18.08 3.95
N PRO A 3 -14.00 -18.53 3.70
CA PRO A 3 -13.00 -17.72 3.02
C PRO A 3 -13.42 -17.38 1.58
N CYS A 4 -13.10 -16.15 1.14
CA CYS A 4 -13.13 -15.73 -0.26
C CYS A 4 -14.50 -15.74 -0.96
N GLU A 5 -15.62 -15.56 -0.25
CA GLU A 5 -16.92 -15.26 -0.87
C GLU A 5 -17.05 -13.76 -1.20
N CYS A 6 -16.20 -13.27 -2.09
CA CYS A 6 -16.23 -11.91 -2.60
C CYS A 6 -15.65 -11.80 -4.02
N GLU A 7 -16.01 -10.72 -4.71
CA GLU A 7 -15.47 -10.36 -6.03
C GLU A 7 -14.74 -9.02 -5.92
N PHE A 8 -13.60 -8.90 -6.60
CA PHE A 8 -12.87 -7.64 -6.74
C PHE A 8 -12.92 -7.19 -8.19
N GLU A 9 -13.42 -5.99 -8.42
CA GLU A 9 -13.40 -5.30 -9.71
C GLU A 9 -12.38 -4.16 -9.65
N GLN A 10 -11.65 -3.94 -10.73
CA GLN A 10 -10.73 -2.81 -10.88
C GLN A 10 -10.89 -2.17 -12.25
N LYS A 11 -11.07 -0.86 -12.26
CA LYS A 11 -10.98 -0.03 -13.46
C LYS A 11 -9.69 0.76 -13.42
N ILE A 12 -8.80 0.49 -14.37
CA ILE A 12 -7.49 1.14 -14.48
C ILE A 12 -7.54 2.16 -15.61
N THR A 13 -7.26 3.41 -15.29
CA THR A 13 -7.15 4.51 -16.27
C THR A 13 -5.69 4.95 -16.35
N LEU A 14 -5.09 4.85 -17.54
CA LEU A 14 -3.71 5.30 -17.81
C LEU A 14 -3.66 6.83 -17.91
N GLY A 15 -2.51 7.42 -17.58
CA GLY A 15 -2.32 8.87 -17.58
C GLY A 15 -2.84 9.50 -16.30
N GLY A 16 -2.48 8.92 -15.15
CA GLY A 16 -2.83 9.40 -13.80
C GLY A 16 -2.34 10.83 -13.50
N PRO A 17 -2.11 11.20 -12.23
CA PRO A 17 -1.59 12.52 -11.89
C PRO A 17 -0.33 12.85 -12.72
N ALA A 18 -0.32 14.01 -13.38
CA ALA A 18 0.76 14.48 -14.25
C ALA A 18 1.11 13.59 -15.47
N ASP A 19 0.19 12.72 -15.94
CA ASP A 19 0.40 11.80 -17.07
C ASP A 19 1.51 10.75 -16.86
N THR A 20 2.00 10.54 -15.63
CA THR A 20 3.10 9.59 -15.34
C THR A 20 2.66 8.29 -14.67
N GLY A 21 1.35 8.06 -14.51
CA GLY A 21 0.85 6.95 -13.70
C GLY A 21 -0.48 6.37 -14.13
N VAL A 22 -1.18 5.76 -13.18
CA VAL A 22 -2.53 5.23 -13.35
C VAL A 22 -3.44 5.66 -12.19
N ARG A 23 -4.71 5.90 -12.51
CA ARG A 23 -5.80 5.92 -11.53
C ARG A 23 -6.43 4.54 -11.49
N VAL A 24 -6.62 3.99 -10.30
CA VAL A 24 -7.34 2.72 -10.10
C VAL A 24 -8.56 2.99 -9.25
N ASP A 25 -9.72 2.71 -9.80
CA ASP A 25 -10.99 2.64 -9.06
C ASP A 25 -11.24 1.16 -8.76
N ALA A 26 -11.26 0.78 -7.48
CA ALA A 26 -11.37 -0.59 -7.03
C ALA A 26 -12.66 -0.80 -6.25
N THR A 27 -13.36 -1.89 -6.55
CA THR A 27 -14.63 -2.25 -5.94
C THR A 27 -14.56 -3.66 -5.39
N LEU A 28 -14.85 -3.81 -4.11
CA LEU A 28 -15.07 -5.09 -3.43
C LEU A 28 -16.57 -5.35 -3.34
N HIS A 29 -17.04 -6.44 -3.93
CA HIS A 29 -18.38 -6.95 -3.73
C HIS A 29 -18.34 -8.13 -2.74
N ASN A 30 -18.76 -7.86 -1.50
CA ASN A 30 -18.76 -8.84 -0.43
C ASN A 30 -20.10 -9.59 -0.39
N HIS A 31 -20.19 -10.74 -1.05
CA HIS A 31 -21.41 -11.54 -1.16
C HIS A 31 -21.42 -12.74 -0.19
N ARG A 32 -20.75 -12.60 0.96
CA ARG A 32 -20.67 -13.66 1.98
C ARG A 32 -22.04 -14.14 2.43
N SER A 33 -22.18 -15.47 2.46
CA SER A 33 -23.30 -16.18 3.09
C SER A 33 -23.25 -16.10 4.62
N ASP A 34 -22.05 -15.98 5.21
CA ASP A 34 -21.82 -15.75 6.63
C ASP A 34 -22.08 -14.27 6.99
N THR A 35 -23.15 -14.03 7.75
CA THR A 35 -23.58 -12.68 8.17
C THR A 35 -23.08 -12.28 9.56
N THR A 36 -22.09 -12.99 10.11
CA THR A 36 -21.48 -12.62 11.40
C THR A 36 -20.83 -11.23 11.29
N ASP A 37 -21.06 -10.37 12.28
CA ASP A 37 -20.33 -9.10 12.38
C ASP A 37 -18.96 -9.34 13.01
N TYR A 38 -17.92 -9.06 12.22
CA TYR A 38 -16.51 -9.21 12.63
C TYR A 38 -15.88 -7.90 13.12
N GLY A 39 -16.64 -6.79 13.10
CA GLY A 39 -16.19 -5.44 13.42
C GLY A 39 -15.21 -4.87 12.39
N ALA A 40 -14.73 -3.66 12.66
CA ALA A 40 -13.73 -3.00 11.82
C ALA A 40 -12.33 -3.60 12.01
N ARG A 41 -11.59 -3.76 10.91
CA ARG A 41 -10.20 -4.23 10.86
C ARG A 41 -9.39 -3.39 9.90
N SER A 42 -8.07 -3.33 10.13
CA SER A 42 -7.13 -2.69 9.21
C SER A 42 -7.22 -3.34 7.83
N GLN A 43 -7.45 -2.52 6.81
CA GLN A 43 -7.44 -2.88 5.39
C GLN A 43 -6.33 -2.11 4.68
N GLU A 44 -5.63 -2.75 3.76
CA GLU A 44 -4.58 -2.17 2.91
C GLU A 44 -5.19 -1.79 1.54
N LEU A 45 -5.03 -0.53 1.12
CA LEU A 45 -5.86 0.07 0.06
C LEU A 45 -5.07 0.90 -0.97
N PRO A 46 -4.02 0.39 -1.65
CA PRO A 46 -3.64 -1.02 -1.75
C PRO A 46 -2.29 -1.32 -1.06
N ALA A 47 -1.99 -2.60 -0.91
CA ALA A 47 -0.62 -3.06 -0.70
C ALA A 47 0.17 -3.02 -2.01
N VAL A 48 1.35 -2.39 -2.02
CA VAL A 48 2.25 -2.44 -3.18
C VAL A 48 3.64 -2.88 -2.77
N TYR A 49 4.23 -3.71 -3.63
CA TYR A 49 5.56 -4.27 -3.46
C TYR A 49 6.48 -3.81 -4.58
N SER A 50 7.68 -3.37 -4.21
CA SER A 50 8.76 -3.08 -5.15
C SER A 50 9.80 -4.20 -5.13
N ASN A 51 10.66 -4.24 -6.15
CA ASN A 51 11.85 -5.08 -6.15
C ASN A 51 13.04 -4.35 -5.52
N GLY A 52 14.13 -5.07 -5.30
CA GLY A 52 15.27 -4.60 -4.49
C GLY A 52 15.92 -3.26 -4.87
N PRO A 53 16.01 -2.87 -6.16
CA PRO A 53 16.46 -1.52 -6.55
C PRO A 53 15.67 -0.36 -5.95
N TYR A 54 14.36 -0.51 -5.70
CA TYR A 54 13.50 0.55 -5.18
C TYR A 54 13.31 0.40 -3.67
N TYR A 55 14.37 0.65 -2.91
CA TYR A 55 14.45 0.35 -1.49
C TYR A 55 14.28 1.55 -0.55
N ARG A 56 14.26 2.77 -1.11
CA ARG A 56 14.16 4.00 -0.33
C ARG A 56 12.69 4.34 -0.14
N LEU A 57 12.21 4.32 1.10
CA LEU A 57 10.83 4.63 1.46
C LEU A 57 10.72 6.11 1.84
N LEU A 58 9.98 6.88 1.06
CA LEU A 58 9.80 8.33 1.23
C LEU A 58 8.34 8.71 1.39
N THR A 59 8.08 9.80 2.11
CA THR A 59 6.79 10.48 2.24
C THR A 59 7.01 11.95 2.60
N THR A 60 5.95 12.75 2.66
CA THR A 60 5.93 13.99 3.45
C THR A 60 5.40 13.69 4.87
N GLU A 61 6.12 14.14 5.90
CA GLU A 61 5.70 14.08 7.31
C GLU A 61 6.16 15.37 8.02
N GLY A 62 5.26 16.03 8.75
CA GLY A 62 5.51 17.36 9.32
C GLY A 62 5.65 18.48 8.29
N GLY A 63 5.16 18.27 7.06
CA GLY A 63 5.34 19.20 5.93
C GLY A 63 6.74 19.19 5.31
N GLU A 64 7.58 18.21 5.66
CA GLU A 64 8.91 18.03 5.09
C GLU A 64 9.05 16.65 4.45
N LEU A 65 9.91 16.54 3.43
CA LEU A 65 10.27 15.26 2.84
C LEU A 65 11.02 14.41 3.86
N LYS A 66 10.52 13.21 4.11
CA LYS A 66 11.09 12.24 5.05
C LYS A 66 11.43 10.96 4.32
N GLU A 67 12.68 10.52 4.47
CA GLU A 67 13.11 9.18 4.09
C GLU A 67 13.24 8.32 5.36
N TYR A 68 12.52 7.21 5.41
CA TYR A 68 12.66 6.26 6.51
C TYR A 68 13.84 5.34 6.28
N ASN A 69 14.51 4.93 7.37
CA ASN A 69 15.42 3.82 7.33
C ASN A 69 14.64 2.50 7.23
N ALA A 70 14.10 2.21 6.04
CA ALA A 70 13.26 1.06 5.80
C ALA A 70 14.03 -0.26 6.04
N GLY A 71 13.40 -1.26 6.61
CA GLY A 71 14.09 -2.51 6.95
C GLY A 71 13.14 -3.60 7.42
N TRP A 72 13.75 -4.65 7.97
CA TRP A 72 13.08 -5.85 8.43
C TRP A 72 13.64 -6.27 9.79
N ASP A 73 12.76 -6.45 10.77
CA ASP A 73 13.10 -6.92 12.11
C ASP A 73 12.16 -8.06 12.51
N SER A 74 12.67 -9.29 12.45
CA SER A 74 11.92 -10.51 12.78
C SER A 74 11.59 -10.65 14.27
N SER A 75 12.09 -9.78 15.13
CA SER A 75 11.71 -9.78 16.55
C SER A 75 10.37 -9.07 16.80
N ASN A 76 9.90 -8.25 15.86
CA ASN A 76 8.61 -7.57 15.93
C ASN A 76 7.47 -8.45 15.41
N SER A 77 6.27 -8.28 15.99
CA SER A 77 5.05 -8.94 15.51
C SER A 77 4.65 -8.48 14.11
N PHE A 78 4.98 -7.24 13.76
CA PHE A 78 4.94 -6.70 12.40
C PHE A 78 6.38 -6.36 11.99
N PRO A 79 7.01 -7.17 11.13
CA PRO A 79 8.47 -7.12 10.96
C PRO A 79 8.95 -5.98 10.05
N TRP A 80 8.06 -5.30 9.34
CA TRP A 80 8.44 -4.16 8.51
C TRP A 80 8.86 -2.99 9.39
N VAL A 81 9.99 -2.38 9.03
CA VAL A 81 10.50 -1.15 9.66
C VAL A 81 10.42 -0.04 8.60
N PRO A 82 9.85 1.15 8.88
CA PRO A 82 9.35 1.61 10.17
C PRO A 82 8.06 0.93 10.65
N GLY A 83 7.40 0.15 9.79
CA GLY A 83 6.10 -0.40 10.12
C GLY A 83 5.06 0.68 9.87
N ALA A 84 4.34 1.11 10.90
CA ALA A 84 3.35 2.20 10.78
C ALA A 84 4.01 3.59 10.78
N PHE A 85 3.51 4.47 9.91
CA PHE A 85 3.94 5.86 9.81
C PHE A 85 2.84 6.75 9.23
N THR A 86 3.01 8.07 9.34
CA THR A 86 2.07 9.06 8.80
C THR A 86 2.62 9.66 7.50
N ALA A 87 1.76 9.73 6.49
CA ALA A 87 1.99 10.43 5.23
C ALA A 87 1.01 11.60 5.13
N ASP A 88 1.43 12.79 5.56
CA ASP A 88 0.54 13.96 5.74
C ASP A 88 -0.09 14.44 4.44
N GLU A 89 0.51 14.09 3.30
CA GLU A 89 0.02 14.41 1.96
C GLU A 89 -0.56 13.20 1.21
N ASN A 90 -0.98 12.16 1.94
CA ASN A 90 -1.67 10.99 1.40
C ASN A 90 -0.85 10.14 0.41
N TRP A 91 0.49 10.29 0.40
CA TRP A 91 1.37 9.57 -0.52
C TRP A 91 2.60 8.99 0.18
N ALA A 92 3.07 7.85 -0.30
CA ALA A 92 4.39 7.33 0.03
C ALA A 92 5.00 6.66 -1.20
N ALA A 93 6.32 6.64 -1.31
CA ALA A 93 7.01 6.14 -2.49
C ALA A 93 8.17 5.20 -2.14
N LEU A 94 8.39 4.23 -3.02
CA LEU A 94 9.57 3.38 -3.05
C LEU A 94 10.39 3.76 -4.28
N VAL A 95 11.59 4.31 -4.04
CA VAL A 95 12.47 4.83 -5.10
C VAL A 95 13.85 4.21 -5.04
N ASP A 96 14.57 4.30 -6.15
CA ASP A 96 15.95 3.89 -6.28
C ASP A 96 16.93 4.98 -5.81
N GLU A 97 18.23 4.70 -5.94
CA GLU A 97 19.30 5.63 -5.58
C GLU A 97 19.22 6.97 -6.31
N SER A 98 18.66 7.01 -7.52
CA SER A 98 18.50 8.22 -8.34
C SER A 98 17.24 9.02 -7.98
N GLY A 99 16.34 8.44 -7.18
CA GLY A 99 15.05 9.03 -6.84
C GLY A 99 13.94 8.71 -7.83
N TRP A 100 14.17 7.79 -8.78
CA TRP A 100 13.12 7.26 -9.66
C TRP A 100 12.45 6.05 -9.01
N GLY A 101 11.14 5.89 -9.18
CA GLY A 101 10.44 4.75 -8.62
C GLY A 101 8.94 4.86 -8.73
N MET A 102 8.25 4.38 -7.71
CA MET A 102 6.79 4.33 -7.72
C MET A 102 6.22 4.90 -6.42
N GLY A 103 5.31 5.87 -6.56
CA GLY A 103 4.48 6.42 -5.51
C GLY A 103 3.11 5.75 -5.45
N VAL A 104 2.58 5.60 -4.23
CA VAL A 104 1.20 5.20 -3.96
C VAL A 104 0.50 6.38 -3.32
N VAL A 105 -0.64 6.79 -3.89
CA VAL A 105 -1.46 7.89 -3.37
C VAL A 105 -2.86 7.36 -3.07
N ASN A 106 -3.34 7.57 -1.84
CA ASN A 106 -4.72 7.31 -1.46
C ASN A 106 -5.23 8.46 -0.60
N LEU A 107 -6.17 9.25 -1.14
CA LEU A 107 -6.66 10.48 -0.53
C LEU A 107 -7.58 10.26 0.68
N ASP A 108 -7.97 9.02 0.97
CA ASP A 108 -8.86 8.69 2.07
C ASP A 108 -8.12 8.48 3.40
N THR A 109 -6.78 8.36 3.38
CA THR A 109 -5.99 8.13 4.60
C THR A 109 -4.59 8.72 4.54
N THR A 110 -4.10 9.15 5.70
CA THR A 110 -2.69 9.52 5.95
C THR A 110 -1.96 8.44 6.74
N ASP A 111 -2.65 7.38 7.17
CA ASP A 111 -2.05 6.26 7.89
C ASP A 111 -1.49 5.26 6.88
N PHE A 112 -0.18 5.00 6.98
CA PHE A 112 0.52 4.09 6.10
C PHE A 112 1.30 3.05 6.90
N ILE A 113 1.54 1.91 6.27
CA ILE A 113 2.50 0.91 6.73
C ILE A 113 3.51 0.62 5.63
N GLY A 114 4.74 0.30 6.00
CA GLY A 114 5.78 0.04 5.02
C GLY A 114 7.13 -0.38 5.61
N GLY A 115 8.01 -0.82 4.71
CA GLY A 115 9.38 -1.20 5.03
C GLY A 115 10.08 -1.89 3.88
N PHE A 116 11.17 -2.60 4.18
CA PHE A 116 11.97 -3.28 3.17
C PHE A 116 12.57 -4.58 3.71
N SER A 117 12.51 -5.66 2.94
CA SER A 117 13.11 -6.95 3.28
C SER A 117 14.20 -7.32 2.28
N GLY A 118 15.30 -7.90 2.77
CA GLY A 118 16.42 -8.35 1.93
C GLY A 118 17.53 -7.30 1.74
N GLU A 119 18.39 -7.54 0.75
CA GLU A 119 19.49 -6.65 0.40
C GLU A 119 18.99 -5.47 -0.45
N LYS A 120 19.30 -4.25 0.00
CA LYS A 120 18.88 -3.01 -0.67
C LYS A 120 19.72 -2.74 -1.91
N GLY A 121 19.08 -2.32 -3.00
CA GLY A 121 19.75 -1.91 -4.23
C GLY A 121 20.21 -3.07 -5.11
N SER A 122 19.91 -4.32 -4.74
CA SER A 122 20.26 -5.52 -5.51
C SER A 122 19.04 -6.39 -5.80
N GLY A 123 19.14 -7.20 -6.85
CA GLY A 123 18.06 -8.08 -7.31
C GLY A 123 17.15 -7.47 -8.38
N GLY A 124 16.17 -8.25 -8.81
CA GLY A 124 15.21 -7.91 -9.85
C GLY A 124 13.84 -8.57 -9.62
N PRO A 125 12.98 -8.62 -10.66
CA PRO A 125 11.59 -9.07 -10.52
C PRO A 125 11.38 -10.50 -10.02
N TYR A 126 12.43 -11.32 -9.98
CA TYR A 126 12.38 -12.72 -9.54
C TYR A 126 13.14 -12.98 -8.23
N ASP A 127 13.76 -11.94 -7.65
CA ASP A 127 14.55 -12.06 -6.44
C ASP A 127 13.73 -11.74 -5.18
N ALA A 128 14.24 -12.18 -4.03
CA ALA A 128 13.59 -11.99 -2.74
C ALA A 128 13.56 -10.55 -2.19
N PRO A 129 14.56 -9.67 -2.45
CA PRO A 129 14.53 -8.32 -1.89
C PRO A 129 13.32 -7.53 -2.35
N THR A 130 12.59 -6.95 -1.39
CA THR A 130 11.32 -6.30 -1.67
C THR A 130 11.04 -5.12 -0.74
N GLY A 131 10.63 -4.01 -1.32
CA GLY A 131 9.99 -2.91 -0.59
C GLY A 131 8.50 -3.15 -0.47
N TYR A 132 7.90 -2.60 0.58
CA TYR A 132 6.48 -2.71 0.86
C TYR A 132 5.94 -1.36 1.32
N VAL A 133 4.80 -0.95 0.77
CA VAL A 133 4.07 0.25 1.19
C VAL A 133 2.58 0.06 1.01
N ALA A 134 1.78 0.48 1.99
CA ALA A 134 0.33 0.43 1.91
C ALA A 134 -0.32 1.57 2.71
N PRO A 135 -1.20 2.40 2.10
CA PRO A 135 -2.19 3.16 2.87
C PRO A 135 -3.13 2.19 3.59
N VAL A 136 -3.49 2.52 4.83
CA VAL A 136 -4.36 1.70 5.67
C VAL A 136 -5.57 2.46 6.19
N MET A 137 -6.70 1.76 6.27
CA MET A 137 -7.91 2.24 6.95
C MET A 137 -8.52 1.14 7.81
N ASN A 138 -9.06 1.50 8.97
CA ASN A 138 -9.80 0.58 9.81
C ASN A 138 -11.27 0.54 9.39
N LEU A 139 -11.66 -0.49 8.63
CA LEU A 139 -12.97 -0.59 8.00
C LEU A 139 -13.72 -1.83 8.46
N ALA A 140 -15.02 -1.69 8.70
CA ALA A 140 -15.92 -2.82 8.79
C ALA A 140 -16.42 -3.16 7.38
N LEU A 141 -16.32 -4.43 6.99
CA LEU A 141 -16.82 -4.94 5.71
C LEU A 141 -17.90 -6.00 6.00
N PRO A 142 -19.16 -5.61 6.27
CA PRO A 142 -20.25 -6.53 6.55
C PRO A 142 -20.59 -7.43 5.35
N ALA A 143 -21.32 -8.51 5.60
CA ALA A 143 -21.88 -9.33 4.53
C ALA A 143 -22.82 -8.50 3.62
N ASN A 144 -22.89 -8.88 2.34
CA ASN A 144 -23.70 -8.23 1.30
C ASN A 144 -23.44 -6.73 1.13
N THR A 145 -22.18 -6.30 1.31
CA THR A 145 -21.74 -4.91 1.18
C THR A 145 -20.92 -4.74 -0.09
N THR A 146 -21.06 -3.59 -0.77
CA THR A 146 -20.11 -3.13 -1.77
C THR A 146 -19.24 -2.04 -1.16
N TYR A 147 -17.92 -2.15 -1.29
CA TYR A 147 -16.97 -1.15 -0.83
C TYR A 147 -16.11 -0.69 -2.00
N GLU A 148 -16.01 0.63 -2.17
CA GLU A 148 -15.29 1.26 -3.27
C GLU A 148 -14.19 2.15 -2.71
N TYR A 149 -13.04 2.15 -3.37
CA TYR A 149 -11.94 3.07 -3.06
C TYR A 149 -11.16 3.39 -4.32
N THR A 150 -10.51 4.55 -4.32
CA THR A 150 -9.64 4.98 -5.41
C THR A 150 -8.22 5.16 -4.88
N PHE A 151 -7.25 4.71 -5.66
CA PHE A 151 -5.85 5.06 -5.45
C PHE A 151 -5.17 5.39 -6.77
N PHE A 152 -3.98 5.96 -6.66
CA PHE A 152 -3.12 6.25 -7.79
C PHE A 152 -1.77 5.58 -7.59
N LEU A 153 -1.22 5.05 -8.69
CA LEU A 153 0.20 4.71 -8.77
C LEU A 153 0.86 5.71 -9.69
N VAL A 154 1.97 6.29 -9.25
CA VAL A 154 2.70 7.37 -9.95
C VAL A 154 4.13 6.93 -10.19
N LEU A 155 4.67 7.17 -11.39
CA LEU A 155 6.07 6.95 -11.76
C LEU A 155 6.84 8.27 -11.85
#